data_AF-V7DGR0-F1
#
_entry.id   AF-V7DGR0-F1
#
_cell.length_a   1.000
_cell.length_b   1.000
_cell.length_c   1.000
_cell.angle_alpha   90.00
_cell.angle_beta   90.00
_cell.angle_gamma   90.00
#
_symmetry.space_group_name_H-M   'P 1'
#
loop_
_entity.id
_entity.type
_entity.pdbx_description
1 polymer ?
#
loop_
_entity_poly.entity_id
_entity_poly.type
_entity_poly.pdbx_seq_one_letter_code
_entity_poly.pdbx_strand_id
1 'polypeptide(L)'
;MQTFSLRVKLVVIVRGVLMVLEKRLIDRKLLFFDELGEPTKLSEKEFYEAYEKREIEISADQPYLGRVLNRPWFRRHLQAS
;
A
#
# COMPACT_ATOMS: atom_id res chain seq x y z
N MET A 1 0.62 9.88 18.19
CA MET A 1 0.43 8.63 17.45
C MET A 1 -0.70 8.86 16.47
N GLN A 2 -0.43 8.98 15.17
CA GLN A 2 -1.50 9.07 14.18
C GLN A 2 -2.16 7.69 14.05
N THR A 3 -3.47 7.63 14.22
CA THR A 3 -4.24 6.39 14.06
C THR A 3 -4.66 6.24 12.61
N PHE A 4 -4.07 5.28 11.90
CA PHE A 4 -4.51 4.87 10.56
C PHE A 4 -4.92 3.39 10.60
N SER A 5 -5.79 2.99 9.68
CA SER A 5 -6.20 1.59 9.55
C SER A 5 -5.43 0.92 8.41
N LEU A 6 -4.87 -0.27 8.65
CA LEU A 6 -4.28 -1.13 7.62
C LEU A 6 -5.36 -1.73 6.69
N ARG A 7 -5.99 -0.89 5.86
CA ARG A 7 -7.02 -1.30 4.90
C ARG A 7 -6.45 -1.29 3.49
N VAL A 8 -7.05 -2.10 2.62
CA VAL A 8 -6.74 -2.08 1.18
C VAL A 8 -6.91 -0.65 0.64
N LYS A 9 -6.05 -0.27 -0.32
CA LYS A 9 -5.82 1.08 -0.85
C LYS A 9 -5.09 2.05 0.09
N LEU A 10 -4.57 1.58 1.23
CA LEU A 10 -3.67 2.40 2.03
C LEU A 10 -2.42 2.74 1.22
N VAL A 11 -2.12 4.03 1.09
CA VAL A 11 -0.94 4.53 0.38
C VAL A 11 0.15 4.87 1.38
N VAL A 12 1.34 4.36 1.13
CA VAL A 12 2.52 4.57 1.96
C VAL A 12 3.73 4.94 1.10
N ILE A 13 4.72 5.57 1.71
CA ILE A 13 6.01 5.85 1.11
C ILE A 13 7.02 4.96 1.81
N VAL A 14 7.61 4.02 1.10
CA VAL A 14 8.65 3.12 1.61
C VAL A 14 9.97 3.58 1.01
N ARG A 15 10.86 4.15 1.83
CA ARG A 15 12.18 4.65 1.36
C ARG A 15 12.09 5.57 0.12
N GLY A 16 11.08 6.44 0.09
CA GLY A 16 10.83 7.37 -1.01
C GLY A 16 10.02 6.80 -2.18
N VAL A 17 9.69 5.50 -2.17
CA VAL A 17 8.87 4.86 -3.20
C VAL A 17 7.41 4.80 -2.75
N LEU A 18 6.50 5.29 -3.58
CA LEU A 18 5.07 5.24 -3.29
C LEU A 18 4.54 3.81 -3.53
N MET A 19 4.00 3.22 -2.48
CA MET A 19 3.46 1.87 -2.43
C MET A 19 1.97 1.89 -2.04
N VAL A 20 1.18 0.97 -2.59
CA VAL A 20 -0.26 0.83 -2.27
C VAL A 20 -0.54 -0.57 -1.74
N LEU A 21 -1.22 -0.66 -0.60
CA LEU A 21 -1.68 -1.93 -0.03
C LEU A 21 -2.85 -2.47 -0.85
N GLU A 22 -2.64 -3.50 -1.66
CA GLU A 22 -3.69 -4.05 -2.51
C GLU A 22 -4.40 -5.25 -1.88
N LYS A 23 -3.67 -6.09 -1.15
CA LYS A 23 -4.23 -7.32 -0.57
C LYS A 23 -3.70 -7.56 0.83
N ARG A 24 -4.57 -8.12 1.66
CA ARG A 24 -4.18 -8.82 2.89
C ARG A 24 -4.26 -10.31 2.60
N LEU A 25 -3.14 -11.00 2.74
CA LEU A 25 -3.03 -12.43 2.52
C LEU A 25 -3.54 -13.20 3.75
N ILE A 26 -3.82 -14.50 3.56
CA ILE A 26 -4.39 -15.39 4.58
C ILE A 26 -3.54 -15.43 5.86
N ASP A 27 -2.23 -15.26 5.75
CA ASP A 27 -1.26 -15.22 6.85
C ASP A 27 -1.08 -13.81 7.46
N ARG A 28 -2.05 -12.90 7.24
CA ARG A 28 -2.01 -11.49 7.65
C ARG A 28 -0.86 -10.68 7.02
N LYS A 29 -0.17 -11.21 6.01
CA LYS A 29 0.78 -10.40 5.25
C LYS A 29 0.06 -9.35 4.42
N LEU A 30 0.67 -8.18 4.39
CA LEU A 30 0.31 -7.02 3.60
C LEU A 30 1.06 -7.12 2.28
N LEU A 31 0.33 -7.10 1.17
CA LEU A 31 0.88 -7.09 -0.17
C LEU A 31 0.74 -5.69 -0.76
N PHE A 32 1.88 -5.01 -0.84
CA PHE A 32 2.00 -3.69 -1.43
C PHE A 32 2.50 -3.77 -2.87
N PHE A 33 2.15 -2.78 -3.68
CA PHE A 33 2.64 -2.62 -5.04
C PHE A 33 3.10 -1.18 -5.29
N ASP A 34 4.18 -1.02 -6.04
CA ASP A 34 4.66 0.28 -6.49
C ASP A 34 3.88 0.80 -7.72
N GLU A 35 4.42 1.80 -8.42
CA GLU A 35 3.80 2.34 -9.62
C GLU A 35 3.95 1.43 -10.85
N LEU A 36 5.00 0.60 -10.88
CA LEU A 36 5.32 -0.33 -11.97
C LEU A 36 4.60 -1.67 -11.80
N GLY A 37 4.08 -1.96 -10.60
CA GLY A 37 3.42 -3.22 -10.25
C GLY A 37 4.37 -4.21 -9.60
N GLU A 38 5.51 -3.76 -9.10
CA GLU A 38 6.46 -4.59 -8.36
C GLU A 38 5.93 -4.84 -6.94
N PRO A 39 5.81 -6.12 -6.52
CA PRO A 39 5.23 -6.47 -5.23
C PRO A 39 6.24 -6.36 -4.09
N THR A 40 5.78 -5.88 -2.94
CA THR A 40 6.48 -5.98 -1.65
C THR A 40 5.57 -6.60 -0.61
N LYS A 41 6.07 -7.61 0.11
CA LYS A 41 5.34 -8.29 1.18
C LYS A 41 5.89 -7.86 2.53
N LEU A 42 5.00 -7.49 3.44
CA LEU A 42 5.34 -7.17 4.83
C LEU A 42 4.34 -7.86 5.75
N SER A 43 4.79 -8.42 6.85
CA SER A 43 3.92 -8.70 7.99
C SER A 43 3.46 -7.39 8.64
N GLU A 44 2.37 -7.44 9.41
CA GLU A 44 1.96 -6.27 10.21
C GLU A 44 3.06 -5.80 11.15
N LYS A 45 3.82 -6.75 11.74
CA LYS A 45 4.94 -6.44 12.62
C LYS A 45 6.04 -5.66 11.89
N GLU A 46 6.50 -6.17 10.74
CA GLU A 46 7.52 -5.48 9.93
C GLU A 46 7.06 -4.10 9.48
N PHE A 47 5.77 -3.97 9.14
CA PHE A 47 5.19 -2.68 8.78
C PHE A 47 5.26 -1.69 9.94
N TYR A 48 4.81 -2.06 11.13
CA TYR A 48 4.81 -1.16 12.29
C TYR A 48 6.24 -0.82 12.75
N GLU A 49 7.15 -1.79 12.78
CA GLU A 49 8.55 -1.54 13.11
C GLU A 49 9.21 -0.56 12.12
N ALA A 50 8.94 -0.72 10.82
CA ALA A 50 9.45 0.18 9.79
C ALA A 50 8.79 1.57 9.86
N TYR A 51 7.52 1.64 10.24
CA TYR A 51 6.82 2.91 10.49
C TYR A 51 7.39 3.66 11.70
N GLU A 52 7.64 2.97 12.80
CA GLU A 52 8.28 3.55 14.00
C GLU A 52 9.68 4.08 13.70
N LYS A 53 10.43 3.39 12.84
CA LYS A 53 11.75 3.81 12.34
C LYS A 53 11.69 4.89 11.26
N ARG A 54 10.51 5.30 10.81
CA ARG A 54 10.29 6.22 9.67
C ARG A 54 10.89 5.73 8.35
N GLU A 55 11.06 4.41 8.19
CA GLU A 55 11.37 3.81 6.89
C GLU A 55 10.11 3.71 6.01
N ILE A 56 8.94 3.68 6.65
CA ILE A 56 7.62 3.76 6.04
C ILE A 56 6.91 5.00 6.58
N GLU A 57 6.35 5.78 5.67
CA GLU A 57 5.50 6.93 6.00
C GLU A 57 4.10 6.71 5.41
N ILE A 58 3.07 7.17 6.12
CA ILE A 58 1.72 7.20 5.56
C ILE A 58 1.63 8.42 4.65
N SER A 59 1.27 8.23 3.39
CA SER A 59 1.10 9.35 2.46
C SER A 59 -0.02 10.26 2.96
N ALA A 60 0.22 11.58 2.99
CA ALA A 60 -0.84 12.55 3.26
C ALA A 60 -1.87 12.60 2.10
N ASP A 61 -1.42 12.33 0.88
CA ASP A 61 -2.23 12.24 -0.32
C ASP A 61 -2.84 10.84 -0.46
N GLN A 62 -3.70 10.48 0.50
CA GLN A 62 -4.48 9.25 0.38
C GLN A 62 -5.53 9.44 -0.74
N PRO A 63 -5.56 8.58 -1.78
CA PRO A 63 -6.57 8.61 -2.83
C PRO A 63 -7.88 8.00 -2.33
N TYR A 64 -8.47 8.57 -1.29
CA TYR A 64 -9.87 8.32 -0.95
C TYR A 64 -10.71 9.38 -1.68
N LEU A 65 -11.65 8.92 -2.54
CA LEU A 65 -12.60 9.67 -3.38
C LEU A 65 -12.23 9.77 -4.88
N GLY A 66 -12.47 8.68 -5.62
CA GLY A 66 -12.81 8.78 -7.05
C GLY A 66 -11.68 9.04 -8.05
N ARG A 67 -10.45 9.35 -7.63
CA ARG A 67 -9.30 9.28 -8.54
C ARG A 67 -8.95 7.82 -8.77
N VAL A 68 -9.39 7.28 -9.91
CA VAL A 68 -8.80 6.07 -10.48
C VAL A 68 -7.30 6.36 -10.60
N LEU A 69 -6.49 5.74 -9.74
CA LEU A 69 -5.06 5.66 -9.94
C LEU A 69 -4.88 5.05 -11.33
N ASN A 70 -4.55 5.88 -12.33
CA ASN A 70 -4.32 5.44 -13.70
C ASN A 70 -2.96 4.73 -13.78
N ARG A 71 -2.79 3.69 -12.95
CA ARG A 71 -1.61 2.84 -12.92
C ARG A 71 -1.77 1.72 -13.94
N PRO A 72 -0.79 1.48 -14.82
CA PRO A 72 -0.89 0.50 -15.90
C PRO A 72 -1.25 -0.91 -15.43
N TRP A 73 -0.80 -1.31 -14.23
CA TRP A 73 -1.10 -2.62 -13.66
C TRP A 73 -2.48 -2.70 -12.98
N PHE A 74 -3.03 -1.59 -12.49
CA PHE A 74 -4.37 -1.53 -11.88
C PHE A 74 -5.49 -1.83 -12.89
N ARG A 75 -5.31 -1.36 -14.15
CA ARG A 75 -6.29 -1.61 -15.23
C ARG A 75 -6.46 -3.10 -15.55
N ARG A 76 -5.44 -3.94 -15.35
CA ARG A 76 -5.53 -5.38 -15.64
C ARG A 76 -6.42 -6.12 -14.66
N HIS A 77 -6.56 -5.63 -13.42
CA HIS A 77 -7.42 -6.26 -12.43
C HIS A 77 -8.89 -5.80 -12.51
N LEU A 78 -9.17 -4.63 -13.09
CA LEU A 78 -10.54 -4.13 -13.24
C LEU A 78 -11.31 -4.70 -14.44
N GLN A 79 -10.63 -5.31 -15.42
CA GLN A 79 -11.26 -5.93 -16.60
C GLN A 79 -11.53 -7.44 -16.44
N ALA A 80 -11.21 -8.03 -15.29
CA ALA A 80 -11.33 -9.47 -15.04
C ALA A 80 -12.44 -9.82 -14.02
N SER A 81 -13.48 -8.99 -13.89
CA SER A 81 -14.63 -9.21 -13.01
C SER A 81 -15.94 -8.99 -13.74
#